data_AF-A0A645J0N5-F1
#
_entry.id   AF-A0A645J0N5-F1
#
_cell.length_a   1.000
_cell.length_b   1.000
_cell.length_c   1.000
_cell.angle_alpha   90.00
_cell.angle_beta   90.00
_cell.angle_gamma   90.00
#
_symmetry.space_group_name_H-M   'P 1'
#
loop_
_entity.id
_entity.type
_entity.pdbx_description
1 polymer ?
#
loop_
_entity_poly.entity_id
_entity_poly.type
_entity_poly.pdbx_seq_one_letter_code
_entity_poly.pdbx_strand_id
1 'polypeptide(L)' 'MFTGLDHVRFRRPVKPGELFCTECRITRVCGSIYFASGEGFVNGKKCVSAEFSFALTGNG' A
#
# COMPACT_ATOMS: atom_id res chain seq x y z
N MET A 1 -0.76 1.32 -14.24
CA MET A 1 0.49 0.53 -14.15
C MET A 1 1.12 0.71 -12.77
N PHE A 2 1.50 -0.37 -12.07
CA PHE A 2 2.24 -0.29 -10.79
C PHE A 2 3.72 -0.02 -11.07
N THR A 3 4.31 0.99 -10.43
CA THR A 3 5.66 1.48 -10.79
C THR A 3 6.71 1.21 -9.74
N GLY A 4 6.33 1.07 -8.47
CA GLY A 4 7.32 0.78 -7.44
C GLY A 4 6.75 0.76 -6.03
N LEU A 5 7.54 0.20 -5.14
CA LEU A 5 7.24 -0.01 -3.73
C LEU A 5 8.52 0.32 -2.93
N ASP A 6 8.40 1.15 -1.91
CA ASP A 6 9.51 1.66 -1.11
C ASP A 6 9.17 1.68 0.40
N HIS A 7 10.19 1.78 1.24
CA HIS A 7 10.08 1.88 2.71
C HIS A 7 9.20 0.79 3.35
N VAL A 8 9.23 -0.42 2.78
CA VAL A 8 8.43 -1.55 3.27
C VAL A 8 8.93 -2.02 4.61
N ARG A 9 8.03 -2.12 5.58
CA ARG A 9 8.33 -2.69 6.89
C ARG A 9 7.29 -3.74 7.24
N PHE A 10 7.72 -4.99 7.25
CA PHE A 10 6.95 -6.10 7.78
C PHE A 10 7.23 -6.24 9.27
N ARG A 11 6.19 -6.17 10.10
CA ARG A 11 6.30 -6.30 11.56
C ARG A 11 5.94 -7.71 12.02
N ARG A 12 4.99 -8.36 11.34
CA ARG A 12 4.61 -9.75 11.59
C ARG A 12 3.95 -10.37 10.35
N PRO A 13 4.03 -11.69 10.18
CA PRO A 13 3.24 -12.39 9.17
C PRO A 13 1.74 -12.35 9.51
N VAL A 14 0.91 -12.36 8.47
CA VAL A 14 -0.52 -12.66 8.55
C VAL A 14 -0.70 -14.18 8.44
N LYS A 15 -1.60 -14.76 9.23
CA LYS A 15 -1.88 -16.20 9.28
C LYS A 15 -3.26 -16.52 8.67
N PRO A 16 -3.49 -17.75 8.16
CA PRO A 16 -4.81 -18.18 7.73
C PRO A 16 -5.86 -17.98 8.82
N GLY A 17 -7.04 -17.47 8.43
CA GLY A 17 -8.12 -17.13 9.37
C GLY A 17 -8.05 -15.72 9.97
N GLU A 18 -6.94 -14.99 9.77
CA GLU A 18 -6.86 -13.59 10.17
C GLU A 18 -7.47 -12.65 9.10
N LEU A 19 -8.19 -11.61 9.55
CA LEU A 19 -8.64 -10.53 8.67
C LEU A 19 -7.52 -9.49 8.51
N PHE A 20 -7.07 -9.31 7.27
CA PHE A 20 -6.10 -8.28 6.90
C PHE A 20 -6.82 -7.05 6.35
N CYS A 21 -6.73 -5.94 7.07
CA CYS A 21 -7.30 -4.66 6.65
C CYS A 21 -6.18 -3.74 6.16
N THR A 22 -6.38 -3.10 5.00
CA THR A 22 -5.45 -2.11 4.47
C THR A 22 -6.07 -0.73 4.44
N GLU A 23 -5.32 0.27 4.90
CA GLU A 23 -5.63 1.68 4.72
C GLU A 23 -4.60 2.30 3.77
N CYS A 24 -5.07 2.89 2.69
CA CYS A 24 -4.23 3.55 1.71
C CYS A 24 -4.59 5.04 1.61
N ARG A 25 -3.58 5.90 1.46
CA ARG A 25 -3.75 7.35 1.32
C ARG A 25 -2.86 7.86 0.19
N ILE A 26 -3.43 8.63 -0.74
CA ILE A 26 -2.63 9.33 -1.76
C ILE A 26 -1.84 10.43 -1.06
N THR A 27 -0.52 10.43 -1.23
CA THR A 27 0.39 11.40 -0.61
C THR A 27 0.86 12.46 -1.60
N ARG A 28 0.96 12.11 -2.89
CA ARG A 28 1.39 13.04 -3.94
C ARG A 28 0.86 12.61 -5.31
N VAL A 29 0.56 13.61 -6.15
CA VAL A 29 0.22 13.42 -7.56
C VAL A 29 1.21 14.20 -8.42
N CYS A 30 1.74 13.56 -9.45
CA CYS A 30 2.67 14.14 -10.41
C CYS A 30 2.28 13.71 -11.83
N GLY A 31 1.44 14.51 -12.48
CA GLY A 31 0.85 14.15 -13.78
C GLY A 31 0.07 12.85 -13.68
N SER A 32 0.45 11.86 -14.46
CA SER A 32 -0.16 10.52 -14.43
C SER A 32 0.38 9.63 -13.30
N ILE A 33 1.42 10.03 -12.57
CA ILE A 33 2.03 9.24 -11.49
C ILE A 33 1.43 9.63 -10.14
N TYR A 34 0.98 8.63 -9.38
CA TYR A 34 0.42 8.75 -8.05
C TYR A 34 1.34 8.06 -7.06
N PHE A 35 1.61 8.74 -5.96
CA PHE A 35 2.30 8.20 -4.80
C PHE A 35 1.30 8.03 -3.67
N ALA A 36 1.38 6.92 -2.97
CA ALA A 36 0.47 6.56 -1.90
C ALA A 36 1.24 5.91 -0.75
N SER A 37 0.74 6.10 0.46
CA SER A 37 1.14 5.30 1.62
C SER A 37 0.09 4.21 1.86
N GLY A 38 0.54 3.04 2.30
CA GLY A 38 -0.30 1.91 2.64
C GLY A 38 0.08 1.35 4.00
N GLU A 39 -0.90 1.14 4.86
CA GLU A 39 -0.74 0.47 6.15
C GLU A 39 -1.65 -0.74 6.20
N GLY A 40 -1.14 -1.85 6.73
CA GLY A 40 -1.89 -3.08 6.88
C GLY A 40 -1.99 -3.47 8.34
N PHE A 41 -3.18 -3.92 8.73
CA PHE A 41 -3.56 -4.23 10.10
C PHE A 41 -4.20 -5.61 10.17
N VAL A 42 -4.01 -6.27 11.31
CA VAL A 42 -4.75 -7.47 11.68
C VAL A 42 -5.14 -7.35 13.14
N ASN A 43 -6.42 -7.54 13.44
CA ASN A 43 -6.98 -7.34 14.79
C ASN A 43 -6.60 -5.95 15.36
N GLY A 44 -6.66 -4.91 14.52
CA GLY A 44 -6.29 -3.53 14.87
C GLY A 44 -4.79 -3.27 15.05
N LYS A 45 -3.92 -4.28 14.93
CA LYS A 45 -2.46 -4.13 15.08
C LYS A 45 -1.78 -4.04 13.72
N LYS A 46 -0.95 -3.01 13.54
CA LYS A 46 -0.18 -2.78 12.31
C LYS A 46 0.81 -3.93 12.07
N CYS A 47 0.68 -4.62 10.95
CA CYS A 47 1.56 -5.72 10.54
C CYS A 47 2.44 -5.38 9.34
N VAL A 48 2.06 -4.40 8.52
CA VAL A 48 2.87 -3.88 7.41
C VAL A 48 2.65 -2.38 7.22
N SER A 49 3.69 -1.70 6.74
CA SER A 49 3.59 -0.33 6.21
C SER A 49 4.48 -0.20 4.98
N ALA A 50 4.08 0.59 4.00
CA ALA A 50 4.82 0.82 2.76
C ALA A 50 4.45 2.16 2.13
N GLU A 51 5.34 2.68 1.30
CA GLU A 51 5.04 3.71 0.32
C GLU A 51 5.09 3.08 -1.08
N PHE A 52 4.18 3.46 -1.96
CA PHE A 52 4.14 2.89 -3.29
C PHE A 52 3.68 3.91 -4.32
N SER A 53 3.95 3.61 -5.58
CA SER A 53 3.56 4.46 -6.69
C SER A 53 2.92 3.67 -7.83
N PHE A 54 2.05 4.35 -8.55
CA PHE A 54 1.42 3.81 -9.76
C PHE A 54 1.12 4.92 -10.76
N ALA A 55 1.18 4.59 -12.03
CA ALA A 55 0.72 5.45 -13.12
C ALA A 55 -0.75 5.16 -13.44
N LEU A 56 -1.58 6.19 -13.52
CA LEU A 56 -2.87 6.12 -14.20
C LEU A 56 -2.62 6.10 -15.71
N THR A 57 -2.86 4.95 -16.30
CA THR A 57 -2.83 4.73 -17.75
C THR A 57 -4.29 4.58 -18.19
N GLY A 58 -4.70 5.26 -19.27
CA GLY A 58 -6.04 5.06 -19.83
C GLY A 58 -6.27 3.58 -20.12
N ASN A 59 -7.51 3.12 -19.96
CA ASN A 59 -7.88 1.80 -20.45
C ASN A 59 -7.87 1.89 -21.99
N GLY A 60 -6.96 1.16 -22.63
CA GLY A 60 -7.14 0.74 -24.02
C GLY A 60 -8.11 -0.43 -24.06
#